data_AF-A0A6A3TUB8-F1
#
_entry.id   AF-A0A6A3TUB8-F1
#
_cell.length_a   1.000
_cell.length_b   1.000
_cell.length_c   1.000
_cell.angle_alpha   90.00
_cell.angle_beta   90.00
_cell.angle_gamma   90.00
#
_symmetry.space_group_name_H-M   'P 1'
#
loop_
_entity.id
_entity.type
_entity.pdbx_description
1 polymer ?
#
loop_
_entity_poly.entity_id
_entity_poly.type
_entity_poly.pdbx_seq_one_letter_code
_entity_poly.pdbx_strand_id
1 'polypeptide(L)' 'MLKRRRQAQSEDAVIETNVHKMLAAGVIKEGDDAWGFPVVLVKKKDGEVRFCVDYRALNKVTR' A
#
# COMPACT_ATOMS: atom_id res chain seq x y z
N MET A 1 -2.60 13.10 -6.60
CA MET A 1 -2.15 12.14 -5.56
C MET A 1 -3.19 12.04 -4.44
N LEU A 2 -3.77 10.87 -4.17
CA LEU A 2 -4.63 10.71 -2.99
C LEU A 2 -3.77 10.82 -1.72
N LYS A 3 -4.30 11.48 -0.69
CA LYS A 3 -3.59 11.67 0.57
C LYS A 3 -3.32 10.33 1.25
N ARG A 4 -2.09 10.13 1.74
CA ARG A 4 -1.72 8.97 2.58
C ARG A 4 -2.64 8.89 3.80
N ARG A 5 -3.03 7.66 4.17
CA ARG A 5 -3.78 7.39 5.41
C ARG A 5 -2.88 7.64 6.62
N ARG A 6 -3.45 8.16 7.71
CA ARG A 6 -2.73 8.25 8.99
C ARG A 6 -2.59 6.84 9.55
N GLN A 7 -1.36 6.45 9.86
CA GLN A 7 -1.02 5.13 10.41
C GLN A 7 -0.24 5.29 11.71
N ALA A 8 -0.26 4.26 12.54
CA ALA A 8 0.59 4.21 13.72
C ALA A 8 2.06 4.01 13.30
N GLN A 9 3.00 4.45 14.13
CA GLN A 9 4.42 4.31 13.83
C GLN A 9 4.84 2.84 13.62
N SER A 10 4.24 1.91 14.36
CA SER A 10 4.48 0.47 14.18
C SER A 10 3.95 -0.07 12.86
N GLU A 11 2.90 0.54 12.30
CA GLU A 11 2.34 0.18 10.99
C GLU A 11 3.20 0.71 9.84
N ASP A 12 3.83 1.87 10.02
CA ASP A 12 4.74 2.44 9.02
C ASP A 12 5.95 1.54 8.77
N ALA A 13 6.54 0.97 9.83
CA ALA A 13 7.64 0.01 9.70
C ALA A 13 7.24 -1.24 8.91
N VAL A 14 6.00 -1.72 9.11
CA VAL A 14 5.45 -2.86 8.36
C VAL A 14 5.30 -2.49 6.88
N ILE A 15 4.89 -1.27 6.58
CA ILE A 15 4.72 -0.78 5.20
C ILE A 15 6.04 -0.68 4.49
N GLU A 16 7.04 -0.03 5.10
CA GLU A 16 8.37 0.12 4.52
C GLU A 16 9.01 -1.24 4.25
N THR A 17 8.88 -2.18 5.19
CA THR A 17 9.37 -3.55 5.03
C THR A 17 8.72 -4.25 3.83
N ASN A 18 7.40 -4.13 3.68
CA ASN A 18 6.68 -4.73 2.55
C ASN A 18 7.04 -4.06 1.21
N VAL A 19 7.17 -2.73 1.19
CA VAL A 19 7.59 -1.99 0.00
C VAL A 19 8.98 -2.43 -0.44
N HIS A 20 9.93 -2.53 0.48
CA HIS A 20 11.29 -2.97 0.15
C HIS A 20 11.32 -4.41 -0.37
N LYS A 21 10.55 -5.32 0.22
CA LYS A 21 10.40 -6.69 -0.29
C LYS A 21 9.84 -6.74 -1.71
N MET A 22 8.82 -5.93 -2.00
CA MET A 22 8.22 -5.89 -3.34
C MET A 22 9.15 -5.25 -4.38
N LEU A 23 9.93 -4.23 -4.00
CA LEU A 23 10.99 -3.64 -4.84
C LEU A 23 12.07 -4.68 -5.15
N ALA A 24 12.55 -5.39 -4.13
CA ALA A 24 13.56 -6.45 -4.29
C ALA A 24 13.05 -7.62 -5.15
N ALA A 25 11.76 -7.96 -5.03
CA ALA A 25 11.11 -8.97 -5.86
C ALA A 25 10.79 -8.48 -7.29
N GLY A 26 10.98 -7.19 -7.60
CA GLY A 26 10.66 -6.62 -8.91
C GLY A 26 9.17 -6.51 -9.22
N VAL A 27 8.30 -6.65 -8.22
CA VAL A 27 6.83 -6.57 -8.38
C VAL A 27 6.37 -5.12 -8.52
N ILE A 28 7.10 -4.18 -7.90
CA ILE A 28 6.85 -2.74 -7.99
C ILE A 28 8.12 -2.01 -8.40
N LYS A 29 7.96 -0.78 -8.88
CA LYS A 29 9.05 0.15 -9.18
C LYS A 29 8.72 1.54 -8.61
N GLU A 30 9.74 2.34 -8.40
CA GLU A 30 9.55 3.76 -8.13
C GLU A 30 8.88 4.44 -9.35
N GLY A 31 7.93 5.33 -9.08
CA GLY A 31 7.20 6.07 -10.09
C GLY A 31 7.03 7.52 -9.65
N ASP A 32 7.01 8.43 -10.62
CA ASP A 32 6.87 9.88 -10.41
C ASP A 32 5.55 10.40 -11.00
N ASP A 33 4.49 9.60 -10.87
CA ASP A 33 3.20 9.90 -11.48
C ASP A 33 2.35 10.82 -10.60
N ALA A 34 1.50 11.64 -11.22
CA ALA A 34 0.53 12.48 -10.50
C ALA A 34 -0.53 11.67 -9.71
N TRP A 35 -0.56 10.36 -9.93
CA TRP A 35 -1.48 9.40 -9.33
C TRP A 35 -0.83 8.69 -8.15
N GLY A 36 -1.55 8.60 -7.04
CA GLY A 36 -1.12 7.85 -5.88
C GLY A 36 -2.34 7.32 -5.14
N PHE A 37 -2.23 6.09 -4.64
CA PHE A 37 -3.30 5.39 -3.94
C PHE A 37 -2.87 5.10 -2.50
N PRO A 38 -3.76 5.22 -1.51
CA PRO A 38 -3.41 4.95 -0.14
C PRO A 38 -3.25 3.46 0.13
N VAL A 39 -2.30 3.12 0.99
CA VAL A 39 -2.11 1.76 1.53
C VAL A 39 -3.01 1.56 2.74
N VAL A 40 -3.52 0.33 2.88
CA VAL A 40 -4.37 -0.15 3.98
C VAL A 40 -3.77 -1.44 4.51
N LEU A 41 -3.59 -1.52 5.83
CA LEU A 41 -3.16 -2.74 6.50
C LEU A 41 -4.38 -3.45 7.09
N VAL A 42 -4.47 -4.76 6.88
CA VAL A 42 -5.56 -5.58 7.42
C VAL A 42 -4.97 -6.73 8.21
N LYS A 43 -5.33 -6.84 9.49
CA LYS A 43 -4.97 -8.00 10.31
C LYS A 43 -5.82 -9.20 9.89
N LYS A 44 -5.17 -10.28 9.48
CA LYS A 44 -5.81 -11.57 9.22
C LYS A 44 -6.08 -12.31 10.54
N LYS A 45 -6.92 -13.34 10.46
CA LYS A 45 -7.28 -14.20 11.62
C LYS A 45 -6.08 -14.99 12.17
N ASP A 46 -5.13 -15.31 11.31
CA ASP A 46 -3.87 -16.00 11.64
C ASP A 46 -2.82 -15.09 12.31
N GLY A 47 -3.13 -13.80 12.48
CA GLY A 47 -2.23 -12.80 13.06
C GLY A 47 -1.31 -12.11 12.04
N GLU A 48 -1.30 -12.55 10.78
CA GLU A 48 -0.52 -11.89 9.74
C GLU A 48 -1.16 -10.55 9.33
N VAL A 49 -0.34 -9.61 8.86
CA VAL A 49 -0.80 -8.33 8.31
C VAL A 49 -0.80 -8.41 6.79
N ARG A 50 -1.95 -8.20 6.17
CA ARG A 50 -2.08 -8.07 4.73
C ARG A 50 -1.86 -6.61 4.32
N PHE A 51 -0.89 -6.39 3.43
CA PHE A 51 -0.64 -5.12 2.76
C PHE A 51 -1.58 -4.98 1.56
N CYS A 52 -2.47 -3.98 1.58
CA CYS A 52 -3.45 -3.74 0.52
C CYS A 52 -3.35 -2.30 -0.02
N VAL A 53 -3.65 -2.11 -1.30
CA VAL A 53 -3.78 -0.78 -1.91
C VAL A 53 -5.25 -0.48 -2.16
N ASP A 54 -5.72 0.70 -1.75
CA ASP A 54 -7.10 1.13 -1.94
C ASP A 54 -7.33 1.68 -3.35
N TYR A 55 -7.64 0.79 -4.29
CA TYR A 55 -7.94 1.13 -5.68
C TYR A 55 -9.37 1.63 -5.93
N ARG A 56 -10.19 1.90 -4.89
CA ARG A 56 -11.60 2.25 -5.10
C ARG A 56 -11.81 3.45 -6.03
N ALA A 57 -10.94 4.47 -5.96
CA ALA A 57 -11.01 5.62 -6.85
C ALA A 57 -10.67 5.27 -8.29
N LEU A 58 -9.64 4.45 -8.51
CA LEU A 58 -9.26 3.93 -9.83
C LEU A 58 -10.35 3.06 -10.43
N ASN A 59 -10.92 2.18 -9.62
CA ASN A 59 -11.94 1.23 -10.06
C ASN A 59 -13.22 1.93 -10.54
N LYS A 60 -13.53 3.13 -10.04
CA LYS A 60 -14.68 3.93 -10.51
C LYS A 60 -14.51 4.50 -11.92
N VAL A 61 -13.27 4.64 -12.40
CA VAL A 61 -12.97 5.20 -13.73
C VAL A 61 -12.56 4.13 -14.74
N THR A 62 -12.24 2.93 -14.27
CA THR A 62 -11.78 1.81 -15.11
C THR A 62 -12.80 0.68 -15.25
N ARG A 63 -13.80 0.61 -14.36
CA ARG A 63 -14.85 -0.42 -14.34
C ARG A 63 -16.21 0.21 -14.15
#